data_AF-A0A8B7Z7A9-F1
#
_entry.id   AF-A0A8B7Z7A9-F1
#
_cell.length_a   1.000
_cell.length_b   1.000
_cell.length_c   1.000
_cell.angle_alpha   90.00
_cell.angle_beta   90.00
_cell.angle_gamma   90.00
#
_symmetry.space_group_name_H-M   'P 1'
#
loop_
_entity.id
_entity.type
_entity.pdbx_description
1 polymer ?
#
loop_
_entity_poly.entity_id
_entity_poly.type
_entity_poly.pdbx_seq_one_letter_code
_entity_poly.pdbx_strand_id
1 'polypeptide(L)'
;MESFEEEALQSCPPDCRPTLWKRYVDDTFVIAPQDQTSRLLNHLNSLKPSIQFTIENEQDNSIAFLDTMVHREPDGSLTSTVYRKPTHTDQYLAFDSHHPVSVKRGVAKCLHDRASRLVTRPRHTAAERRRDHGVHTVFRSSTTLRSQLVRPKDPIPPGRRGGVVYKIPCGDCGKVYIGETGRPIGTRIKEHQRDVRLSRVESSAVAEHT
;
A
#
# COMPACT_ATOMS: atom_id res chain seq x y z
N MET A 1 11.10 17.52 13.54
CA MET A 1 12.10 16.51 13.14
C MET A 1 12.84 17.01 11.91
N GLU A 2 12.11 17.42 10.88
CA GLU A 2 12.69 18.08 9.69
C GLU A 2 13.60 19.28 10.01
N SER A 3 13.14 20.23 10.83
CA SER A 3 13.98 21.38 11.26
C SER A 3 15.26 20.98 12.01
N PHE A 4 15.21 19.88 12.76
CA PHE A 4 16.38 19.34 13.45
C PHE A 4 17.36 18.73 12.46
N GLU A 5 16.88 18.02 11.44
CA GLU A 5 17.73 17.45 10.39
C GLU A 5 18.40 18.56 9.57
N GLU A 6 17.68 19.63 9.23
CA GLU A 6 18.25 20.79 8.55
C GLU A 6 19.37 21.43 9.37
N GLU A 7 19.11 21.69 10.66
CA GLU A 7 20.11 22.22 11.58
C GLU A 7 21.32 21.28 11.70
N ALA A 8 21.08 19.97 11.82
CA ALA A 8 22.11 18.96 11.93
C ALA A 8 23.01 18.92 10.70
N LEU A 9 22.43 18.97 9.49
CA LEU A 9 23.16 18.94 8.22
C LEU A 9 23.92 20.25 7.96
N GLN A 10 23.35 21.40 8.35
CA GLN A 10 24.00 22.71 8.20
C GLN A 10 25.18 22.87 9.16
N SER A 11 25.01 22.47 10.42
CA SER A 11 26.05 22.52 11.45
C SER A 11 27.10 21.41 11.33
N CYS A 12 26.85 20.40 10.48
CA CYS A 12 27.76 19.29 10.29
C CYS A 12 29.09 19.76 9.67
N PRO A 13 30.23 19.44 10.32
CA PRO A 13 31.56 19.68 9.78
C PRO A 13 31.74 19.12 8.34
N PRO A 14 32.48 19.81 7.45
CA PRO A 14 32.59 19.40 6.05
C PRO A 14 33.18 18.01 5.83
N ASP A 15 34.03 17.56 6.74
CA ASP A 15 34.72 16.27 6.73
C ASP A 15 33.80 15.10 7.09
N CYS A 16 32.77 15.30 7.91
CA CYS A 16 31.79 14.26 8.26
C CYS A 16 30.41 14.47 7.61
N ARG A 17 30.28 15.44 6.71
CA ARG A 17 29.01 15.78 6.06
C ARG A 17 28.53 14.64 5.14
N PRO A 18 27.29 14.15 5.31
CA PRO A 18 26.76 13.10 4.46
C PRO A 18 26.50 13.60 3.03
N THR A 19 26.79 12.74 2.05
CA THR A 19 26.47 12.96 0.63
C THR A 19 25.00 12.71 0.33
N LEU A 20 24.38 11.77 1.07
CA LEU A 20 22.97 11.46 0.97
C LEU A 20 22.38 11.34 2.36
N TRP A 21 21.23 11.97 2.57
CA TRP A 21 20.40 11.80 3.76
C TRP A 21 18.95 11.57 3.33
N LYS A 22 18.38 10.43 3.73
CA LYS A 22 16.97 10.09 3.49
C LYS A 22 16.37 9.57 4.79
N ARG A 23 15.15 9.98 5.10
CA ARG A 23 14.43 9.53 6.29
C ARG A 23 13.10 8.87 5.92
N TYR A 24 12.79 7.79 6.62
CA TYR A 24 11.49 7.14 6.61
C TYR A 24 10.99 7.01 8.06
N VAL A 25 10.03 7.84 8.43
CA VAL A 25 9.54 7.95 9.82
C VAL A 25 10.71 8.18 10.78
N ASP A 26 11.11 7.17 11.55
CA ASP A 26 12.17 7.22 12.56
C ASP A 26 13.53 6.72 12.02
N ASP A 27 13.55 5.99 10.90
CA ASP A 27 14.77 5.40 10.32
C ASP A 27 15.42 6.35 9.30
N THR A 28 16.74 6.47 9.35
CA THR A 28 17.53 7.25 8.38
C THR A 28 18.48 6.37 7.58
N PHE A 29 18.57 6.64 6.27
CA PHE A 29 19.55 6.06 5.37
C PHE A 29 20.53 7.16 4.96
N VAL A 30 21.81 6.94 5.28
CA VAL A 30 22.85 7.96 5.18
C VAL A 30 24.05 7.41 4.44
N ILE A 31 24.55 8.16 3.45
CA ILE A 31 25.84 7.90 2.80
C ILE A 31 26.82 8.96 3.29
N ALA A 32 27.85 8.53 4.00
CA ALA A 32 28.87 9.39 4.60
C ALA A 32 30.25 8.70 4.54
N PRO A 33 31.36 9.45 4.71
CA PRO A 33 32.69 8.87 4.84
C PRO A 33 32.77 7.87 5.99
N GLN A 34 33.24 6.65 5.71
CA GLN A 34 33.19 5.52 6.66
C GLN A 34 34.00 5.79 7.94
N ASP A 35 35.12 6.49 7.81
CA ASP A 35 36.02 6.87 8.89
C ASP A 35 35.43 7.94 9.84
N GLN A 36 34.42 8.69 9.38
CA GLN A 36 33.81 9.79 10.14
C GLN A 36 32.43 9.44 10.72
N THR A 37 31.97 8.20 10.59
CA THR A 37 30.65 7.74 11.05
C THR A 37 30.42 7.97 12.54
N SER A 38 31.40 7.65 13.40
CA SER A 38 31.30 7.90 14.85
C SER A 38 31.22 9.39 15.19
N ARG A 39 31.92 10.23 14.40
CA ARG A 39 31.92 11.68 14.61
C ARG A 39 30.59 12.30 14.19
N LEU A 40 30.01 11.82 13.10
CA LEU A 40 28.65 12.17 12.70
C LEU A 40 27.63 11.77 13.78
N LEU A 41 27.73 10.55 14.33
CA LEU A 41 26.84 10.09 15.41
C LEU A 41 26.92 10.99 16.65
N ASN A 42 28.14 11.31 17.09
CA ASN A 42 28.36 12.18 18.24
C ASN A 42 27.84 13.60 17.99
N HIS A 43 28.02 14.13 16.77
CA HIS A 43 27.45 15.41 16.36
C HIS A 43 25.92 15.39 16.48
N LEU A 44 25.25 14.40 15.88
CA LEU A 44 23.79 14.27 15.93
C LEU A 44 23.25 14.21 17.37
N ASN A 45 23.91 13.42 18.24
CA ASN A 45 23.52 13.27 19.64
C ASN A 45 23.84 14.49 20.52
N SER A 46 24.78 15.33 20.09
CA SER A 46 25.13 16.57 20.83
C SER A 46 24.10 17.69 20.65
N LEU A 47 23.38 17.71 19.53
CA LEU A 47 22.45 18.79 19.19
C LEU A 47 21.21 18.80 20.08
N LYS A 48 20.70 17.62 20.45
CA LYS A 48 19.46 17.54 21.22
C LYS A 48 19.46 16.35 22.20
N PRO A 49 19.52 16.59 23.53
CA PRO A 49 19.55 15.53 24.52
C PRO A 49 18.34 14.58 24.49
N SER A 50 17.19 15.07 24.02
CA SER A 50 15.94 14.31 23.97
C SER A 50 15.89 13.24 22.86
N ILE A 51 16.80 13.26 21.89
CA ILE A 51 16.83 12.31 20.77
C ILE A 51 18.20 11.65 20.78
N GLN A 52 18.22 10.32 20.82
CA GLN A 52 19.45 9.53 20.80
C GLN A 52 19.45 8.67 19.54
N PHE A 53 20.35 9.00 18.62
CA PHE A 53 20.63 8.24 17.42
C PHE A 53 21.51 7.04 17.75
N THR A 54 21.29 5.98 17.00
CA THR A 54 22.19 4.82 16.90
C THR A 54 22.57 4.67 15.43
N ILE A 55 23.69 4.00 15.14
CA ILE A 55 24.15 3.80 13.78
C ILE A 55 24.41 2.31 13.54
N GLU A 56 23.90 1.81 12.42
CA GLU A 56 24.27 0.54 11.85
C GLU A 56 25.22 0.82 10.68
N ASN A 57 26.42 0.25 10.73
CA ASN A 57 27.40 0.41 9.67
C ASN A 57 27.23 -0.67 8.61
N GLU A 58 27.55 -0.33 7.37
CA GLU A 58 27.59 -1.28 6.26
C GLU A 58 28.58 -2.42 6.54
N GLN A 59 28.15 -3.66 6.28
CA GLN A 59 28.94 -4.87 6.42
C GLN A 59 28.94 -5.63 5.10
N ASP A 60 30.12 -6.09 4.65
CA ASP A 60 30.28 -6.84 3.41
C ASP A 60 29.67 -6.14 2.17
N ASN A 61 29.85 -4.81 2.09
CA ASN A 61 29.25 -3.94 1.06
C ASN A 61 27.70 -3.97 1.05
N SER A 62 27.08 -4.25 2.19
CA SER A 62 25.64 -4.37 2.31
C SER A 62 25.11 -3.79 3.61
N ILE A 63 23.89 -3.26 3.59
CA ILE A 63 23.20 -2.74 4.76
C ILE A 63 21.69 -2.93 4.65
N ALA A 64 21.06 -3.34 5.74
CA ALA A 64 19.62 -3.42 5.81
C ALA A 64 19.00 -2.02 5.99
N PHE A 65 17.98 -1.71 5.22
CA PHE A 65 17.16 -0.52 5.41
C PHE A 65 15.69 -0.86 5.11
N LEU A 66 14.84 -0.74 6.13
CA LEU A 66 13.44 -1.17 6.09
C LEU A 66 13.30 -2.63 5.60
N ASP A 67 12.51 -2.86 4.56
CA ASP A 67 12.27 -4.17 3.94
C ASP A 67 13.28 -4.54 2.84
N THR A 68 14.37 -3.76 2.71
CA THR A 68 15.37 -3.90 1.66
C THR A 68 16.76 -4.13 2.22
N MET A 69 17.53 -4.97 1.53
CA MET A 69 18.97 -5.11 1.73
C MET A 69 19.62 -4.38 0.56
N VAL A 70 20.29 -3.28 0.88
CA VAL A 70 21.01 -2.43 -0.07
C VAL A 70 22.42 -2.97 -0.21
N HIS A 71 22.88 -3.11 -1.45
CA HIS A 71 24.22 -3.60 -1.81
C HIS A 71 24.95 -2.50 -2.57
N ARG A 72 26.19 -2.24 -2.18
CA ARG A 72 27.10 -1.36 -2.91
C ARG A 72 27.92 -2.17 -3.90
N GLU A 73 27.75 -1.85 -5.17
CA GLU A 73 28.47 -2.51 -6.26
C GLU A 73 29.88 -1.93 -6.42
N PRO A 74 30.81 -2.66 -7.08
CA PRO A 74 32.19 -2.18 -7.29
C PRO A 74 32.30 -0.89 -8.10
N ASP A 75 31.28 -0.57 -8.91
CA ASP A 75 31.19 0.67 -9.68
C ASP A 75 30.58 1.84 -8.88
N GLY A 76 30.25 1.62 -7.60
CA GLY A 76 29.62 2.60 -6.72
C GLY A 76 28.10 2.69 -6.87
N SER A 77 27.49 1.93 -7.80
CA SER A 77 26.04 1.88 -7.91
C SER A 77 25.41 1.12 -6.73
N LEU A 78 24.18 1.48 -6.37
CA LEU A 78 23.43 0.80 -5.33
C LEU A 78 22.43 -0.16 -5.98
N THR A 79 22.43 -1.42 -5.54
CA THR A 79 21.40 -2.39 -5.89
C THR A 79 20.66 -2.83 -4.64
N SER A 80 19.44 -3.30 -4.78
CA SER A 80 18.63 -3.71 -3.64
C SER A 80 18.03 -5.08 -3.85
N THR A 81 17.87 -5.79 -2.74
CA THR A 81 17.20 -7.08 -2.65
C THR A 81 16.22 -7.06 -1.47
N VAL A 82 15.38 -8.07 -1.35
CA VAL A 82 14.44 -8.19 -0.25
C VAL A 82 15.17 -8.58 1.04
N TYR A 83 15.09 -7.74 2.07
CA TYR A 83 15.62 -8.12 3.39
C TYR A 83 14.59 -8.90 4.21
N ARG A 84 15.08 -9.93 4.91
CA ARG A 84 14.30 -10.73 5.86
C ARG A 84 15.09 -10.75 7.16
N LYS A 85 14.48 -10.27 8.24
CA LYS A 85 15.08 -10.32 9.58
C LYS A 85 15.39 -11.79 9.94
N PRO A 86 16.38 -12.07 10.80
CA PRO A 86 16.69 -13.45 11.23
C PRO A 86 15.50 -14.20 11.83
N THR A 87 14.52 -13.47 12.37
CA THR A 87 13.27 -14.02 12.92
C THR A 87 12.19 -14.31 11.88
N HIS A 88 12.44 -14.04 10.59
CA HIS A 88 11.48 -14.28 9.52
C HIS A 88 11.32 -15.78 9.27
N THR A 89 10.11 -16.30 9.48
CA THR A 89 9.83 -17.75 9.35
C THR A 89 9.37 -18.16 7.96
N ASP A 90 9.22 -17.21 7.02
CA ASP A 90 8.57 -17.40 5.71
C ASP A 90 7.16 -18.04 5.83
N GLN A 91 6.53 -17.95 7.01
CA GLN A 91 5.18 -18.43 7.23
C GLN A 91 4.18 -17.32 6.91
N TYR A 92 3.30 -17.61 5.96
CA TYR A 92 2.22 -16.72 5.57
C TYR A 92 0.86 -17.35 5.90
N LEU A 93 -0.19 -16.68 5.44
CA LEU A 93 -1.57 -17.12 5.64
C LEU A 93 -1.79 -18.53 5.09
N ALA A 94 -2.16 -19.45 5.98
CA ALA A 94 -2.56 -20.80 5.57
C ALA A 94 -3.75 -20.72 4.61
N PHE A 95 -3.65 -21.42 3.46
CA PHE A 95 -4.66 -21.31 2.41
C PHE A 95 -6.02 -21.90 2.83
N ASP A 96 -6.04 -22.83 3.78
CA ASP A 96 -7.24 -23.46 4.35
C ASP A 96 -7.91 -22.64 5.45
N SER A 97 -7.23 -21.62 5.98
CA SER A 97 -7.79 -20.73 6.99
C SER A 97 -9.10 -20.07 6.54
N HIS A 98 -9.96 -19.67 7.49
CA HIS A 98 -11.28 -19.08 7.21
C HIS A 98 -11.23 -17.63 6.65
N HIS A 99 -10.15 -17.26 5.98
CA HIS A 99 -9.99 -15.93 5.41
C HIS A 99 -10.61 -15.84 4.00
N PRO A 100 -11.16 -14.68 3.62
CA PRO A 100 -11.64 -14.44 2.26
C PRO A 100 -10.54 -14.69 1.21
N VAL A 101 -10.94 -15.18 0.03
CA VAL A 101 -10.03 -15.46 -1.09
C VAL A 101 -9.28 -14.20 -1.53
N SER A 102 -9.89 -13.01 -1.39
CA SER A 102 -9.24 -11.72 -1.67
C SER A 102 -8.01 -11.48 -0.81
N VAL A 103 -8.05 -11.87 0.47
CA VAL A 103 -6.91 -11.73 1.40
C VAL A 103 -5.78 -12.67 1.00
N LYS A 104 -6.10 -13.94 0.73
CA LYS A 104 -5.12 -14.96 0.30
C LYS A 104 -4.42 -14.56 -1.01
N ARG A 105 -5.19 -14.10 -1.99
CA ARG A 105 -4.66 -13.54 -3.24
C ARG A 105 -3.85 -12.28 -3.00
N GLY A 106 -4.26 -11.45 -2.05
CA GLY A 106 -3.55 -10.25 -1.62
C GLY A 106 -2.14 -10.57 -1.14
N VAL A 107 -1.98 -11.59 -0.29
CA VAL A 107 -0.66 -12.03 0.19
C VAL A 107 0.25 -12.44 -0.97
N ALA A 108 -0.22 -13.31 -1.86
CA ALA A 108 0.56 -13.75 -3.02
C ALA A 108 0.93 -12.57 -3.95
N LYS A 109 -0.02 -11.65 -4.17
CA LYS A 109 0.22 -10.43 -4.95
C LYS A 109 1.26 -9.54 -4.29
N CYS A 110 1.19 -9.34 -2.97
CA CYS A 110 2.15 -8.53 -2.23
C CYS A 110 3.57 -9.10 -2.35
N LEU A 111 3.75 -10.42 -2.25
CA LEU A 111 5.07 -11.04 -2.42
C LEU A 111 5.63 -10.82 -3.83
N HIS A 112 4.79 -11.05 -4.84
CA HIS A 112 5.17 -10.83 -6.24
C HIS A 112 5.51 -9.36 -6.53
N ASP A 113 4.68 -8.43 -6.07
CA ASP A 113 4.88 -6.99 -6.24
C ASP A 113 6.13 -6.54 -5.49
N ARG A 114 6.39 -7.08 -4.28
CA ARG A 114 7.61 -6.82 -3.51
C ARG A 114 8.86 -7.25 -4.27
N ALA A 115 8.88 -8.49 -4.76
CA ALA A 115 10.00 -9.00 -5.55
C ALA A 115 10.25 -8.17 -6.82
N SER A 116 9.18 -7.66 -7.44
CA SER A 116 9.26 -6.90 -8.70
C SER A 116 9.62 -5.43 -8.51
N ARG A 117 9.28 -4.82 -7.37
CA ARG A 117 9.50 -3.39 -7.11
C ARG A 117 10.76 -3.11 -6.32
N LEU A 118 11.10 -3.97 -5.36
CA LEU A 118 12.24 -3.73 -4.46
C LEU A 118 13.56 -4.26 -5.02
N VAL A 119 13.52 -5.23 -5.93
CA VAL A 119 14.74 -5.86 -6.46
C VAL A 119 15.15 -5.20 -7.76
N THR A 120 16.31 -4.55 -7.76
CA THR A 120 16.76 -3.79 -8.95
C THR A 120 17.44 -4.66 -10.01
N ARG A 121 18.07 -5.78 -9.62
CA ARG A 121 18.75 -6.67 -10.56
C ARG A 121 17.87 -7.85 -11.00
N PRO A 122 17.65 -8.07 -12.31
CA PRO A 122 16.78 -9.14 -12.82
C PRO A 122 17.14 -10.56 -12.33
N ARG A 123 18.44 -10.84 -12.17
CA ARG A 123 18.93 -12.13 -11.65
C ARG A 123 18.40 -12.42 -10.25
N HIS A 124 18.36 -11.39 -9.40
CA HIS A 124 17.91 -11.46 -8.02
C HIS A 124 16.37 -11.49 -7.96
N THR A 125 15.69 -10.78 -8.88
CA THR A 125 14.24 -10.83 -9.03
C THR A 125 13.76 -12.25 -9.33
N ALA A 126 14.46 -12.97 -10.23
CA ALA A 126 14.11 -14.36 -10.55
C ALA A 126 14.34 -15.30 -9.35
N ALA A 127 15.38 -15.07 -8.55
CA ALA A 127 15.63 -15.84 -7.33
C ALA A 127 14.55 -15.57 -6.27
N GLU A 128 14.20 -14.31 -6.01
CA GLU A 128 13.14 -13.94 -5.07
C GLU A 128 11.78 -14.47 -5.52
N ARG A 129 11.44 -14.34 -6.81
CA ARG A 129 10.22 -14.94 -7.35
C ARG A 129 10.23 -16.46 -7.18
N ARG A 130 11.33 -17.16 -7.43
CA ARG A 130 11.41 -18.61 -7.20
C ARG A 130 11.19 -18.97 -5.73
N ARG A 131 11.66 -18.14 -4.78
CA ARG A 131 11.36 -18.31 -3.36
C ARG A 131 9.88 -18.10 -3.06
N ASP A 132 9.20 -17.16 -3.72
CA ASP A 132 7.74 -17.01 -3.61
C ASP A 132 7.00 -18.29 -4.05
N HIS A 133 7.55 -19.08 -4.98
CA HIS A 133 6.98 -20.37 -5.41
C HIS A 133 7.28 -21.51 -4.41
N GLY A 134 8.29 -21.34 -3.54
CA GLY A 134 8.59 -22.24 -2.42
C GLY A 134 7.80 -21.93 -1.15
N VAL A 135 7.02 -20.84 -1.14
CA VAL A 135 6.06 -20.58 -0.08
C VAL A 135 4.95 -21.63 -0.18
N HIS A 136 4.76 -22.42 0.88
CA HIS A 136 3.71 -23.42 0.99
C HIS A 136 2.32 -22.75 0.97
N THR A 137 1.82 -22.46 -0.23
CA THR A 137 0.42 -22.14 -0.47
C THR A 137 -0.24 -23.37 -1.06
N VAL A 138 -1.13 -24.02 -0.30
CA VAL A 138 -1.83 -25.21 -0.77
C VAL A 138 -2.86 -24.79 -1.81
N PHE A 139 -2.56 -24.95 -3.09
CA PHE A 139 -3.51 -24.69 -4.17
C PHE A 139 -4.62 -25.77 -4.18
N ARG A 140 -5.89 -25.36 -4.11
CA ARG A 140 -7.05 -26.19 -4.46
C ARG A 140 -7.89 -25.49 -5.53
N SER A 141 -8.48 -26.28 -6.42
CA SER A 141 -9.39 -25.81 -7.47
C SER A 141 -10.62 -25.11 -6.89
N SER A 142 -11.09 -24.10 -7.63
CA SER A 142 -12.06 -23.06 -7.28
C SER A 142 -13.52 -23.49 -7.13
N THR A 143 -13.83 -24.77 -7.05
CA THR A 143 -15.22 -25.23 -6.93
C THR A 143 -15.64 -25.27 -5.48
N THR A 144 -16.07 -24.12 -4.96
CA THR A 144 -16.87 -24.10 -3.73
C THR A 144 -18.18 -24.87 -3.97
N LEU A 145 -18.72 -25.58 -2.98
CA LEU A 145 -20.02 -26.26 -3.09
C LEU A 145 -21.10 -25.32 -3.67
N ARG A 146 -21.10 -24.04 -3.32
CA ARG A 146 -22.00 -23.01 -3.89
C ARG A 146 -21.91 -22.84 -5.41
N SER A 147 -20.75 -23.11 -6.02
CA SER A 147 -20.55 -23.05 -7.48
C SER A 147 -21.01 -24.31 -8.20
N GLN A 148 -21.13 -25.43 -7.48
CA GLN A 148 -21.63 -26.70 -8.00
C GLN A 148 -23.12 -26.93 -7.67
N LEU A 149 -23.62 -26.28 -6.63
CA LEU A 149 -25.02 -26.34 -6.21
C LEU A 149 -25.87 -25.29 -6.91
N VAL A 150 -27.13 -25.65 -7.13
CA VAL A 150 -28.16 -24.80 -7.73
C VAL A 150 -28.29 -23.50 -6.94
N ARG A 151 -28.47 -22.36 -7.64
CA ARG A 151 -28.79 -21.08 -6.98
C ARG A 151 -30.12 -21.23 -6.23
N PRO A 152 -30.15 -21.24 -4.89
CA PRO A 152 -31.39 -21.52 -4.15
C PRO A 152 -32.38 -20.35 -4.15
N LYS A 153 -31.94 -19.17 -4.59
CA LYS A 153 -32.73 -17.94 -4.58
C LYS A 153 -32.89 -17.43 -6.00
N ASP A 154 -34.13 -17.09 -6.34
CA ASP A 154 -34.45 -16.47 -7.63
C ASP A 154 -33.72 -15.14 -7.81
N PRO A 155 -33.24 -14.83 -9.03
CA PRO A 155 -32.68 -13.52 -9.33
C PRO A 155 -33.69 -12.41 -9.06
N ILE A 156 -33.30 -11.40 -8.29
CA ILE A 156 -34.15 -10.22 -8.05
C ILE A 156 -34.14 -9.35 -9.32
N PRO A 157 -35.30 -9.05 -9.92
CA PRO A 157 -35.39 -8.17 -11.08
C PRO A 157 -34.75 -6.80 -10.79
N PRO A 158 -34.12 -6.14 -11.78
CA PRO A 158 -33.42 -4.86 -11.59
C PRO A 158 -34.19 -3.81 -10.78
N GLY A 159 -35.48 -3.62 -11.06
CA GLY A 159 -36.32 -2.63 -10.37
C GLY A 159 -36.62 -2.91 -8.89
N ARG A 160 -36.37 -4.15 -8.42
CA ARG A 160 -36.63 -4.59 -7.04
C ARG A 160 -35.35 -4.70 -6.18
N ARG A 161 -34.18 -4.41 -6.75
CA ARG A 161 -32.90 -4.45 -6.01
C ARG A 161 -32.79 -3.22 -5.09
N GLY A 162 -32.37 -3.45 -3.84
CA GLY A 162 -31.91 -2.41 -2.92
C GLY A 162 -30.41 -2.53 -2.66
N GLY A 163 -29.84 -1.55 -1.97
CA GLY A 163 -28.39 -1.42 -1.77
C GLY A 163 -27.63 -1.13 -3.06
N VAL A 164 -28.26 -0.41 -3.99
CA VAL A 164 -27.68 -0.12 -5.31
C VAL A 164 -27.36 1.37 -5.45
N VAL A 165 -26.26 1.66 -6.14
CA VAL A 165 -25.91 3.00 -6.61
C VAL A 165 -26.49 3.17 -8.01
N TYR A 166 -27.12 4.31 -8.28
CA TYR A 166 -27.77 4.63 -9.55
C TYR A 166 -27.39 6.04 -10.04
N LYS A 167 -27.51 6.22 -11.36
CA LYS A 167 -27.17 7.44 -12.09
C LYS A 167 -28.39 7.96 -12.84
N ILE A 168 -28.70 9.25 -12.71
CA ILE A 168 -29.74 9.94 -13.48
C ILE A 168 -29.07 11.10 -14.24
N PRO A 169 -28.95 11.03 -15.58
CA PRO A 169 -28.44 12.15 -16.37
C PRO A 169 -29.51 13.24 -16.52
N CYS A 170 -29.13 14.51 -16.41
CA CYS A 170 -29.98 15.64 -16.76
C CYS A 170 -29.96 15.84 -18.28
N GLY A 171 -31.14 16.04 -18.88
CA GLY A 171 -31.28 16.27 -20.31
C GLY A 171 -30.78 17.63 -20.79
N ASP A 172 -30.93 18.67 -19.95
CA ASP A 172 -30.83 20.06 -20.41
C ASP A 172 -29.52 20.77 -20.05
N CYS A 173 -28.80 20.31 -19.03
CA CYS A 173 -27.57 20.97 -18.57
C CYS A 173 -26.33 20.06 -18.49
N GLY A 174 -26.42 18.81 -18.96
CA GLY A 174 -25.31 17.85 -18.98
C GLY A 174 -24.83 17.38 -17.59
N LYS A 175 -25.44 17.88 -16.51
CA LYS A 175 -25.15 17.44 -15.14
C LYS A 175 -25.70 16.03 -14.89
N VAL A 176 -25.18 15.37 -13.86
CA VAL A 176 -25.54 13.99 -13.52
C VAL A 176 -25.80 13.89 -12.02
N TYR A 177 -26.93 13.29 -11.65
CA TYR A 177 -27.22 12.91 -10.28
C TYR A 177 -26.76 11.46 -10.03
N ILE A 178 -26.04 11.25 -8.93
CA ILE A 178 -25.62 9.93 -8.45
C ILE A 178 -26.16 9.76 -7.04
N GLY A 179 -26.87 8.66 -6.79
CA GLY A 179 -27.45 8.37 -5.49
C GLY A 179 -27.34 6.89 -5.11
N GLU A 180 -27.42 6.62 -3.81
CA GLU A 180 -27.54 5.27 -3.26
C GLU A 180 -28.94 5.07 -2.69
N THR A 181 -29.48 3.86 -2.77
CA THR A 181 -30.72 3.51 -2.07
C THR A 181 -30.65 2.14 -1.41
N GLY A 182 -30.99 2.09 -0.12
CA GLY A 182 -31.21 0.85 0.60
C GLY A 182 -32.54 0.17 0.25
N ARG A 183 -33.49 0.90 -0.35
CA ARG A 183 -34.82 0.41 -0.76
C ARG A 183 -34.80 -0.05 -2.22
N PRO A 184 -35.83 -0.77 -2.69
CA PRO A 184 -35.98 -1.08 -4.11
C PRO A 184 -35.83 0.17 -4.99
N ILE A 185 -34.92 0.12 -5.97
CA ILE A 185 -34.64 1.25 -6.86
C ILE A 185 -35.88 1.79 -7.58
N GLY A 186 -36.84 0.92 -7.93
CA GLY A 186 -38.09 1.35 -8.53
C GLY A 186 -38.93 2.25 -7.62
N THR A 187 -38.87 2.06 -6.30
CA THR A 187 -39.53 2.94 -5.33
C THR A 187 -38.82 4.29 -5.28
N ARG A 188 -37.48 4.30 -5.27
CA ARG A 188 -36.68 5.52 -5.23
C ARG A 188 -36.86 6.39 -6.48
N ILE A 189 -36.98 5.76 -7.66
CA ILE A 189 -37.28 6.48 -8.91
C ILE A 189 -38.65 7.17 -8.84
N LYS A 190 -39.69 6.49 -8.31
CA LYS A 190 -41.03 7.10 -8.14
C LYS A 190 -41.02 8.27 -7.15
N GLU A 191 -40.21 8.19 -6.10
CA GLU A 191 -40.02 9.31 -5.16
C GLU A 191 -39.42 10.52 -5.89
N HIS A 192 -38.34 10.34 -6.66
CA HIS A 192 -37.74 11.42 -7.46
C HIS A 192 -38.75 12.02 -8.45
N GLN A 193 -39.50 11.19 -9.19
CA GLN A 193 -40.54 11.67 -10.12
C GLN A 193 -41.61 12.49 -9.40
N ARG A 194 -42.03 12.06 -8.21
CA ARG A 194 -43.00 12.80 -7.39
C ARG A 194 -42.43 14.14 -6.93
N ASP A 195 -41.19 14.16 -6.47
CA ASP A 195 -40.55 15.35 -5.94
C ASP A 195 -40.27 16.38 -7.05
N VAL A 196 -39.91 15.92 -8.25
CA VAL A 196 -39.86 16.75 -9.49
C VAL A 196 -41.24 17.35 -9.78
N ARG A 197 -42.29 16.53 -9.80
CA ARG A 197 -43.67 17.00 -10.06
C ARG A 197 -44.17 18.02 -9.04
N LEU A 198 -43.71 17.93 -7.78
CA LEU A 198 -44.08 18.83 -6.69
C LEU A 198 -43.06 19.95 -6.47
N SER A 199 -42.04 20.06 -7.33
CA SER A 199 -40.94 21.02 -7.22
C SER A 199 -40.27 21.06 -5.84
N ARG A 200 -40.11 19.88 -5.21
CA ARG A 200 -39.50 19.73 -3.88
C ARG A 200 -37.98 19.59 -3.99
N VAL A 201 -37.31 20.72 -4.15
CA VAL A 201 -35.85 20.79 -4.26
C VAL A 201 -35.13 20.32 -2.99
N GLU A 202 -35.70 20.56 -1.81
CA GLU A 202 -35.12 20.16 -0.52
C GLU A 202 -35.05 18.64 -0.32
N SER A 203 -35.99 17.88 -0.90
CA SER A 203 -36.05 16.41 -0.73
C SER A 203 -35.32 15.64 -1.83
N SER A 204 -35.06 16.29 -2.97
CA SER A 204 -34.44 15.66 -4.13
C SER A 204 -33.74 16.69 -4.99
N ALA A 205 -32.40 16.66 -4.99
CA ALA A 205 -31.59 17.46 -5.91
C ALA A 205 -31.90 17.21 -7.40
N VAL A 206 -32.53 16.08 -7.76
CA VAL A 206 -33.02 15.85 -9.13
C VAL A 206 -34.09 16.88 -9.52
N ALA A 207 -34.89 17.39 -8.57
CA ALA A 207 -35.94 18.36 -8.80
C ALA A 207 -35.42 19.79 -9.08
N GLU A 208 -34.15 20.07 -8.80
CA GLU A 208 -33.49 21.34 -9.15
C GLU A 208 -33.07 21.41 -10.62
N HIS A 209 -33.07 20.27 -11.31
CA HIS A 209 -32.45 20.08 -12.61
C HIS A 209 -33.42 19.52 -13.67
N THR A 210 -34.72 19.76 -13.48
CA THR A 210 -35.84 19.35 -14.35
C THR A 210 -36.77 20.50 -14.62
#